data_AF-A0A1E4ZU02-F1
#
_entry.id   AF-A0A1E4ZU02-F1
#
_cell.length_a   1.000
_cell.length_b   1.000
_cell.length_c   1.000
_cell.angle_alpha   90.00
_cell.angle_beta   90.00
_cell.angle_gamma   90.00
#
_symmetry.space_group_name_H-M   'P 1'
#
loop_
_entity.id
_entity.type
_entity.pdbx_description
1 polymer ?
#
loop_
_entity_poly.entity_id
_entity_poly.type
_entity_poly.pdbx_seq_one_letter_code
_entity_poly.pdbx_strand_id
1 'polypeptide(L)'
;MGTVVTVCMFIAVLFASGLLNRAPRTLKLLVTVVIGAAGSWNVLWYALRNIPEKWGWLAFVSGILMIITACYISLNHQLPKPLQSAKLPVLVALTACAIYYAQTIYHL
;
A
#
# COMPACT_ATOMS: atom_id res chain seq x y z
N MET A 1 14.97 -3.49 -3.82
CA MET A 1 13.51 -3.56 -4.07
C MET A 1 12.68 -3.06 -2.88
N GLY A 2 12.99 -3.48 -1.65
CA GLY A 2 12.21 -3.13 -0.46
C GLY A 2 12.07 -1.62 -0.18
N THR A 3 13.08 -0.80 -0.45
CA THR A 3 13.05 0.66 -0.19
C THR A 3 11.96 1.39 -0.97
N VAL A 4 11.89 1.20 -2.29
CA VAL A 4 10.88 1.84 -3.15
C VAL A 4 9.47 1.45 -2.71
N VAL A 5 9.26 0.16 -2.45
CA VAL A 5 7.99 -0.38 -1.99
C VAL A 5 7.60 0.19 -0.61
N THR A 6 8.56 0.31 0.30
CA THR A 6 8.34 0.92 1.64
C THR A 6 7.95 2.39 1.54
N VAL A 7 8.63 3.17 0.68
CA VAL A 7 8.27 4.57 0.42
C VAL A 7 6.85 4.67 -0.14
N CYS A 8 6.48 3.80 -1.09
CA CYS A 8 5.13 3.74 -1.62
C CYS A 8 4.07 3.42 -0.54
N MET A 9 4.38 2.55 0.44
CA MET A 9 3.47 2.27 1.56
C MET A 9 3.24 3.52 2.42
N PHE A 10 4.30 4.25 2.76
CA PHE A 10 4.17 5.49 3.52
C PHE A 10 3.35 6.54 2.77
N ILE A 11 3.62 6.74 1.48
CA ILE A 11 2.84 7.65 0.64
C ILE A 11 1.37 7.23 0.58
N ALA A 12 1.09 5.94 0.41
CA ALA A 12 -0.27 5.41 0.40
C ALA A 12 -1.01 5.71 1.71
N VAL A 13 -0.38 5.49 2.86
CA VAL A 13 -0.94 5.80 4.18
C VAL A 13 -1.20 7.30 4.33
N LEU A 14 -0.27 8.17 3.93
CA LEU A 14 -0.42 9.63 4.03
C LEU A 14 -1.57 10.17 3.18
N PHE A 15 -1.75 9.65 1.97
CA PHE A 15 -2.85 10.07 1.10
C PHE A 15 -4.20 9.50 1.57
N ALA A 16 -4.25 8.22 1.95
CA ALA A 16 -5.50 7.58 2.35
C ALA A 16 -5.99 7.99 3.74
N SER A 17 -5.09 8.32 4.68
CA SER A 17 -5.45 8.87 6.01
C SER A 17 -6.10 10.26 5.94
N GLY A 18 -5.94 10.97 4.82
CA GLY A 18 -6.47 12.31 4.65
C GLY A 18 -5.54 13.43 5.14
N LEU A 19 -4.32 13.09 5.59
CA LEU A 19 -3.27 14.07 5.89
C LEU A 19 -2.97 14.97 4.67
N LEU A 20 -3.04 14.41 3.46
CA LEU A 20 -2.89 15.14 2.20
C LEU A 20 -4.23 15.45 1.49
N ASN A 21 -5.30 15.70 2.24
CA ASN A 21 -6.62 15.96 1.66
C ASN A 21 -6.68 17.17 0.72
N ARG A 22 -5.82 18.18 0.91
CA ARG A 22 -5.74 19.38 0.06
C ARG A 22 -4.92 19.17 -1.23
N ALA A 23 -4.36 17.98 -1.45
CA ALA A 23 -3.62 17.69 -2.67
C ALA A 23 -4.54 17.82 -3.92
N PRO A 24 -4.02 18.37 -5.04
CA PRO A 24 -4.79 18.50 -6.27
C PRO A 24 -5.21 17.13 -6.81
N ARG A 25 -6.35 17.07 -7.51
CA ARG A 25 -6.93 15.82 -8.04
C ARG A 25 -5.93 15.07 -8.94
N THR A 26 -5.16 15.79 -9.75
CA THR A 26 -4.13 15.23 -10.62
C THR A 26 -3.05 14.49 -9.83
N LEU A 27 -2.60 15.07 -8.70
CA LEU A 27 -1.60 14.44 -7.83
C LEU A 27 -2.17 13.19 -7.15
N LYS A 28 -3.41 13.26 -6.64
CA LYS A 28 -4.08 12.07 -6.07
C LYS A 28 -4.21 10.94 -7.09
N LEU A 29 -4.55 11.27 -8.33
CA LEU A 29 -4.69 10.28 -9.40
C LEU A 29 -3.33 9.65 -9.76
N LEU A 30 -2.29 10.46 -9.89
CA LEU A 30 -0.93 9.98 -10.16
C LEU A 30 -0.44 9.07 -9.02
N VAL A 31 -0.66 9.48 -7.77
CA VAL A 31 -0.31 8.69 -6.58
C VAL A 31 -1.09 7.38 -6.54
N THR A 32 -2.39 7.39 -6.80
CA THR A 32 -3.20 6.16 -6.92
C THR A 32 -2.62 5.21 -7.95
N VAL A 33 -2.29 5.69 -9.15
CA VAL A 33 -1.75 4.85 -10.23
C VAL A 33 -0.39 4.27 -9.83
N VAL A 34 0.50 5.09 -9.27
CA VAL A 34 1.82 4.64 -8.82
C VAL A 34 1.73 3.60 -7.71
N ILE A 35 0.90 3.84 -6.68
CA ILE A 35 0.70 2.88 -5.58
C ILE A 35 0.06 1.59 -6.08
N GLY A 36 -0.96 1.71 -6.94
CA GLY A 36 -1.63 0.56 -7.53
C GLY A 36 -0.66 -0.30 -8.34
N ALA A 37 0.12 0.32 -9.24
CA ALA A 37 1.13 -0.37 -10.03
C ALA A 37 2.22 -1.00 -9.16
N ALA A 38 2.71 -0.29 -8.14
CA ALA A 38 3.70 -0.82 -7.21
C ALA A 38 3.15 -2.00 -6.40
N GLY A 39 1.91 -1.92 -5.92
CA GLY A 39 1.23 -3.02 -5.21
C GLY A 39 1.02 -4.24 -6.11
N SER A 40 0.55 -4.03 -7.34
CA SER A 40 0.39 -5.09 -8.34
C SER A 40 1.72 -5.74 -8.71
N TRP A 41 2.78 -4.96 -8.89
CA TRP A 41 4.13 -5.50 -9.10
C TRP A 41 4.58 -6.34 -7.90
N ASN A 42 4.34 -5.87 -6.67
CA ASN A 42 4.72 -6.57 -5.46
C ASN A 42 4.02 -7.94 -5.34
N VAL A 43 2.75 -8.02 -5.71
CA VAL A 43 1.97 -9.27 -5.73
C VAL A 43 2.36 -10.17 -6.90
N LEU A 44 2.23 -9.68 -8.13
CA LEU A 44 2.31 -10.49 -9.34
C LEU A 44 3.73 -10.87 -9.71
N TRP A 45 4.71 -10.03 -9.41
CA TRP A 45 6.10 -10.32 -9.75
C TRP A 45 6.85 -10.90 -8.57
N TYR A 46 6.89 -10.17 -7.45
CA TYR A 46 7.77 -10.54 -6.35
C TYR A 46 7.19 -11.63 -5.47
N ALA A 47 5.93 -11.52 -5.05
CA ALA A 47 5.32 -12.53 -4.20
C ALA A 47 5.21 -13.88 -4.91
N LEU A 48 4.74 -13.90 -6.17
CA LEU A 48 4.62 -15.14 -6.95
C LEU A 48 5.97 -15.86 -7.18
N ARG A 49 7.09 -15.12 -7.23
CA ARG A 49 8.44 -15.71 -7.37
C ARG A 49 9.02 -16.20 -6.05
N ASN A 50 8.58 -15.65 -4.92
CA ASN A 50 9.14 -15.93 -3.59
C ASN A 50 8.10 -16.51 -2.61
N ILE A 51 7.03 -17.15 -3.11
CA ILE A 51 5.97 -17.77 -2.29
C ILE A 51 6.49 -18.66 -1.14
N PRO A 52 7.52 -19.51 -1.33
CA PRO A 52 8.00 -20.35 -0.22
C PRO A 52 8.74 -19.55 0.85
N GLU A 53 9.11 -18.30 0.58
CA GLU A 53 9.85 -17.45 1.50
C GLU A 53 8.92 -16.52 2.29
N LYS A 54 9.32 -16.21 3.53
CA LYS A 54 8.61 -15.24 4.38
C LYS A 54 8.44 -13.87 3.68
N TRP A 55 9.41 -13.49 2.85
CA TRP A 55 9.40 -12.27 2.06
C TRP A 55 8.33 -12.24 0.97
N GLY A 56 8.03 -13.38 0.34
CA GLY A 56 6.96 -13.48 -0.65
C GLY A 56 5.60 -13.27 -0.02
N TRP A 57 5.34 -13.88 1.14
CA TRP A 57 4.09 -13.66 1.90
C TRP A 57 3.92 -12.21 2.33
N LEU A 58 4.98 -11.59 2.87
CA LEU A 58 4.96 -10.16 3.23
C LEU A 58 4.70 -9.26 2.02
N ALA A 59 5.31 -9.55 0.88
CA ALA A 59 5.07 -8.80 -0.35
C ALA A 59 3.65 -8.99 -0.89
N PHE A 60 3.08 -10.19 -0.75
CA PHE A 60 1.70 -10.47 -1.13
C PHE A 60 0.72 -9.64 -0.29
N VAL A 61 0.81 -9.76 1.04
CA VAL A 61 -0.09 -9.06 1.97
C VAL A 61 0.03 -7.56 1.79
N SER A 62 1.26 -7.04 1.80
CA SER A 62 1.50 -5.61 1.70
C SER A 62 1.13 -5.05 0.31
N GLY A 63 1.33 -5.81 -0.77
CA GLY A 63 0.89 -5.44 -2.11
C GLY A 63 -0.64 -5.39 -2.25
N ILE A 64 -1.36 -6.35 -1.66
CA ILE A 64 -2.83 -6.31 -1.59
C ILE A 64 -3.30 -5.07 -0.81
N LEU A 65 -2.71 -4.80 0.35
CA LEU A 65 -3.04 -3.64 1.17
C LEU A 65 -2.78 -2.33 0.41
N MET A 66 -1.70 -2.24 -0.38
CA MET A 66 -1.42 -1.09 -1.25
C MET A 66 -2.50 -0.89 -2.32
N ILE A 67 -2.93 -1.97 -2.99
CA ILE A 67 -4.00 -1.91 -4.01
C ILE A 67 -5.31 -1.45 -3.37
N ILE A 68 -5.70 -2.01 -2.22
CA ILE A 68 -6.90 -1.58 -1.49
C ILE A 68 -6.77 -0.11 -1.08
N THR A 69 -5.59 0.32 -0.67
CA THR A 69 -5.34 1.72 -0.28
C THR A 69 -5.45 2.67 -1.48
N ALA A 70 -4.99 2.26 -2.67
CA ALA A 70 -5.20 3.01 -3.91
C ALA A 70 -6.71 3.16 -4.22
N CYS A 71 -7.51 2.11 -3.99
CA CYS A 71 -8.96 2.19 -4.10
C CYS A 71 -9.57 3.18 -3.10
N TYR A 72 -9.09 3.23 -1.85
CA TYR A 72 -9.53 4.26 -0.89
C TYR A 72 -9.18 5.68 -1.33
N ILE A 73 -8.06 5.90 -2.02
CA ILE A 73 -7.68 7.24 -2.49
C ILE A 73 -8.58 7.71 -3.64
N SER A 74 -8.92 6.82 -4.58
CA SER A 74 -9.63 7.18 -5.82
C SER A 74 -11.14 6.99 -5.78
N LEU A 75 -11.63 5.99 -5.02
CA LEU A 75 -13.00 5.49 -5.12
C LEU A 75 -13.69 5.35 -3.76
N ASN A 76 -13.23 6.07 -2.72
CA ASN A 76 -13.76 5.92 -1.35
C ASN A 76 -15.31 5.89 -1.26
N HIS A 77 -15.98 6.76 -2.03
CA HIS A 77 -17.44 6.85 -2.06
C HIS A 77 -18.16 5.71 -2.79
N GLN A 78 -17.46 4.99 -3.68
CA GLN A 78 -18.03 3.87 -4.46
C GLN A 78 -17.78 2.51 -3.80
N LEU A 79 -16.99 2.47 -2.72
CA LEU A 79 -16.69 1.21 -2.03
C LEU A 79 -17.89 0.76 -1.18
N PRO A 80 -18.12 -0.56 -1.04
CA PRO A 80 -19.17 -1.07 -0.17
C PRO A 80 -18.87 -0.71 1.30
N LYS A 81 -19.91 -0.43 2.09
CA LYS A 81 -19.82 -0.05 3.51
C LYS A 81 -18.82 -0.86 4.36
N PRO A 82 -18.76 -2.21 4.28
CA PRO A 82 -17.76 -2.96 5.03
C PRO A 82 -16.32 -2.58 4.70
N LEU A 83 -16.03 -2.30 3.42
CA LEU A 83 -14.69 -1.86 3.00
C LEU A 83 -14.39 -0.45 3.48
N GLN A 84 -15.37 0.45 3.50
CA GLN A 84 -15.19 1.79 4.06
C GLN A 84 -14.84 1.74 5.56
N SER A 85 -15.53 0.91 6.33
CA SER A 85 -15.24 0.71 7.76
C SER A 85 -13.88 0.02 7.99
N ALA A 86 -13.46 -0.85 7.07
CA ALA A 86 -12.15 -1.51 7.11
C ALA A 86 -10.98 -0.58 6.73
N LYS A 87 -11.23 0.68 6.39
CA LYS A 87 -10.17 1.63 6.02
C LYS A 87 -9.11 1.77 7.12
N LEU A 88 -9.52 2.00 8.37
CA LEU A 88 -8.59 2.15 9.48
C LEU A 88 -7.73 0.90 9.70
N PRO A 89 -8.29 -0.32 9.82
CA PRO A 89 -7.46 -1.52 9.99
C PRO A 89 -6.54 -1.78 8.79
N VAL A 90 -6.96 -1.48 7.55
CA VAL A 90 -6.08 -1.58 6.37
C VAL A 90 -4.90 -0.62 6.48
N LEU A 91 -5.12 0.62 6.90
CA LEU A 91 -4.05 1.60 7.07
C LEU A 91 -3.09 1.22 8.20
N VAL A 92 -3.61 0.71 9.32
CA VAL A 92 -2.78 0.22 10.43
C VAL A 92 -1.93 -0.96 9.98
N ALA A 93 -2.53 -1.93 9.28
CA ALA A 93 -1.80 -3.10 8.76
C ALA A 93 -0.73 -2.69 7.74
N LEU A 94 -1.04 -1.76 6.84
CA LEU A 94 -0.08 -1.25 5.85
C LEU A 94 1.07 -0.49 6.52
N THR A 95 0.78 0.26 7.57
CA THR A 95 1.80 0.97 8.37
C THR A 95 2.71 -0.01 9.10
N ALA A 96 2.14 -1.06 9.71
CA ALA A 96 2.92 -2.12 10.35
C ALA A 96 3.84 -2.83 9.34
N CYS A 97 3.36 -3.11 8.13
CA CYS A 97 4.18 -3.64 7.04
C CYS A 97 5.32 -2.68 6.68
N ALA A 98 5.02 -1.38 6.53
CA ALA A 98 6.03 -0.38 6.20
C ALA A 98 7.13 -0.28 7.27
N ILE A 99 6.76 -0.31 8.55
CA ILE A 99 7.71 -0.31 9.67
C ILE A 99 8.56 -1.58 9.66
N TYR A 100 7.96 -2.75 9.48
CA TYR A 100 8.68 -4.01 9.42
C TYR A 100 9.70 -4.04 8.26
N TYR A 101 9.30 -3.57 7.08
CA TYR A 101 10.20 -3.42 5.94
C TYR A 101 11.33 -2.43 6.24
N ALA A 102 11.01 -1.27 6.81
CA ALA A 102 12.00 -0.25 7.15
C ALA A 102 13.05 -0.77 8.16
N GLN A 103 12.61 -1.47 9.22
CA GLN A 103 13.51 -2.10 10.18
C GLN A 103 14.43 -3.11 9.52
N THR A 104 13.88 -3.96 8.66
CA THR A 104 14.69 -4.99 8.01
C THR A 104 15.71 -4.39 7.04
N ILE A 105 15.34 -3.31 6.34
CA ILE A 105 16.28 -2.58 5.48
C ILE A 105 17.37 -1.90 6.31
N TYR A 106 17.05 -1.38 7.48
CA TYR A 106 18.02 -0.73 8.37
C TYR A 106 19.03 -1.71 8.97
N HIS A 107 18.65 -2.98 9.13
CA HIS A 107 19.50 -4.04 9.63
C HIS A 107 20.21 -4.86 8.54
N LEU A 108 20.06 -4.47 7.26
CA LEU A 108 20.75 -5.05 6.11
C LEU A 108 22.01 -4.25 5.76
#